data_AF-A0A430HCS1-F1
#
_entry.id   AF-A0A430HCS1-F1
#
_cell.length_a   1.000
_cell.length_b   1.000
_cell.length_c   1.000
_cell.angle_alpha   90.00
_cell.angle_beta   90.00
_cell.angle_gamma   90.00
#
_symmetry.space_group_name_H-M   'P 1'
#
loop_
_entity.id
_entity.type
_entity.pdbx_description
1 polymer ?
#
loop_
_entity_poly.entity_id
_entity_poly.type
_entity_poly.pdbx_seq_one_letter_code
_entity_poly.pdbx_strand_id
1 'polypeptide(L)'
;MRAAPVNHAASRQVVSPIQTSPIADAAGTQAAHPDNSAAASRPSQRTPVSARDRNMQRRLIDEMVTEDFKRLKTGHPNRLFGAGVSSLSHPALIDNFVAQMNAVNADWAEKSSEQKIEHFQNVITGHFEAAGMPPPRIKLMEPGGGRSGEFDSKTWSMGMTAENLETRSMAETAGTAYHESRHAQQFFMIAKYIAQEGIQPPHSKQIPDDILEKATLAVKESPMSPAESAEAASYHTSVYGADREKRNATLRNLALHTPARLLQTGAEFSNAKAAHEAALATLETYKGEQTPEFNERRELREQDRTYMGLFETKKTAAKEFNRALAATNAEKVAFDAAQKAYHALPEEADAFAVGDAVTAKLSVPAST
;
A
#
# COMPACT_ATOMS: atom_id res chain seq x y z
N MET A 1 -32.36 -29.17 -44.22
CA MET A 1 -31.58 -29.89 -43.19
C MET A 1 -31.67 -29.09 -41.89
N ARG A 2 -32.49 -29.56 -40.94
CA ARG A 2 -32.70 -28.93 -39.63
C ARG A 2 -31.82 -29.65 -38.61
N ALA A 3 -30.94 -28.92 -37.93
CA ALA A 3 -30.18 -29.43 -36.79
C ALA A 3 -30.92 -29.09 -35.48
N ALA A 4 -31.02 -30.09 -34.60
CA ALA A 4 -31.67 -30.05 -33.30
C ALA A 4 -30.80 -29.37 -32.23
N PRO A 5 -31.38 -28.88 -31.12
CA PRO A 5 -30.62 -28.29 -30.01
C PRO A 5 -30.16 -29.36 -29.00
N VAL A 6 -28.95 -29.17 -28.47
CA VAL A 6 -28.35 -29.97 -27.39
C VAL A 6 -28.69 -29.34 -26.04
N ASN A 7 -29.37 -30.11 -25.19
CA ASN A 7 -29.63 -29.79 -23.78
C ASN A 7 -28.39 -30.10 -22.94
N HIS A 8 -27.91 -29.14 -22.15
CA HIS A 8 -27.00 -29.40 -21.03
C HIS A 8 -27.73 -29.17 -19.70
N ALA A 9 -27.95 -30.27 -18.98
CA ALA A 9 -28.42 -30.28 -17.60
C ALA A 9 -27.25 -29.94 -16.67
N ALA A 10 -27.39 -28.87 -15.87
CA ALA A 10 -26.46 -28.51 -14.81
C ALA A 10 -26.88 -29.18 -13.49
N SER A 11 -25.99 -30.02 -12.95
CA SER A 11 -26.12 -30.64 -11.63
C SER A 11 -25.78 -29.62 -10.54
N ARG A 12 -26.74 -29.29 -9.68
CA ARG A 12 -26.54 -28.41 -8.51
C ARG A 12 -25.91 -29.22 -7.37
N GLN A 13 -24.66 -28.92 -7.01
CA GLN A 13 -24.11 -29.31 -5.71
C GLN A 13 -24.54 -28.30 -4.64
N VAL A 14 -25.24 -28.81 -3.62
CA VAL A 14 -25.64 -28.08 -2.41
C VAL A 14 -24.43 -28.06 -1.47
N VAL A 15 -23.88 -26.87 -1.21
CA VAL A 15 -22.88 -26.65 -0.16
C VAL A 15 -23.60 -26.24 1.10
N SER A 16 -23.45 -27.02 2.17
CA SER A 16 -24.00 -26.69 3.49
C SER A 16 -23.11 -25.67 4.22
N PRO A 17 -23.68 -24.82 5.10
CA PRO A 17 -22.95 -23.77 5.79
C PRO A 17 -22.07 -24.31 6.94
N ILE A 18 -20.85 -23.78 7.04
CA ILE A 18 -19.92 -24.02 8.14
C ILE A 18 -20.40 -23.22 9.37
N GLN A 19 -20.74 -23.92 10.45
CA GLN A 19 -20.94 -23.34 11.77
C GLN A 19 -19.59 -22.93 12.37
N THR A 20 -19.40 -21.65 12.65
CA THR A 20 -18.32 -21.15 13.51
C THR A 20 -18.81 -21.08 14.95
N SER A 21 -18.12 -21.77 15.85
CA SER A 21 -18.28 -21.59 17.31
C SER A 21 -17.32 -20.50 17.82
N PRO A 22 -17.68 -19.77 18.88
CA PRO A 22 -16.89 -18.64 19.39
C PRO A 22 -15.68 -19.11 20.20
N ILE A 23 -14.55 -18.45 20.00
CA ILE A 23 -13.33 -18.62 20.80
C ILE A 23 -13.48 -17.73 22.05
N ALA A 24 -13.36 -18.34 23.22
CA ALA A 24 -13.37 -17.67 24.51
C ALA A 24 -11.99 -17.09 24.85
N ASP A 25 -12.01 -15.93 25.50
CA ASP A 25 -10.87 -15.23 26.09
C ASP A 25 -10.12 -16.09 27.12
N ALA A 26 -8.79 -16.07 27.07
CA ALA A 26 -7.93 -16.54 28.14
C ALA A 26 -6.96 -15.44 28.57
N ALA A 27 -7.13 -15.01 29.82
CA ALA A 27 -6.39 -13.96 30.48
C ALA A 27 -4.98 -14.41 30.93
N GLY A 28 -4.03 -13.51 30.70
CA GLY A 28 -2.90 -13.09 31.55
C GLY A 28 -2.22 -14.05 32.52
N THR A 29 -0.90 -14.21 32.32
CA THR A 29 0.06 -14.27 33.42
C THR A 29 1.35 -13.53 33.04
N GLN A 30 1.65 -12.46 33.79
CA GLN A 30 2.89 -11.69 33.74
C GLN A 30 4.03 -12.49 34.40
N ALA A 31 5.20 -12.52 33.76
CA ALA A 31 6.46 -12.91 34.37
C ALA A 31 7.39 -11.69 34.47
N ALA A 32 8.01 -11.55 35.63
CA ALA A 32 8.80 -10.41 36.07
C ALA A 32 10.14 -10.26 35.32
N HIS A 33 10.52 -9.01 35.07
CA HIS A 33 11.86 -8.59 34.66
C HIS A 33 12.69 -8.20 35.90
N PRO A 34 13.97 -8.58 35.99
CA PRO A 34 14.86 -8.02 37.00
C PRO A 34 15.51 -6.71 36.51
N ASP A 35 15.45 -5.73 37.40
CA ASP A 35 16.27 -4.51 37.41
C ASP A 35 17.76 -4.85 37.51
N ASN A 36 18.60 -4.11 36.76
CA ASN A 36 19.89 -3.69 37.30
C ASN A 36 20.45 -2.46 36.59
N SER A 37 20.42 -1.36 37.34
CA SER A 37 21.00 -0.05 37.12
C SER A 37 22.53 -0.04 37.19
N ALA A 38 23.21 0.74 36.34
CA ALA A 38 24.32 1.63 36.74
C ALA A 38 24.84 2.55 35.61
N ALA A 39 25.32 3.73 36.03
CA ALA A 39 26.23 4.68 35.38
C ALA A 39 25.62 5.86 34.59
N ALA A 40 25.33 6.93 35.34
CA ALA A 40 25.00 8.27 34.85
C ALA A 40 26.25 9.02 34.35
N SER A 41 26.19 9.53 33.12
CA SER A 41 27.08 10.58 32.61
C SER A 41 26.32 11.92 32.56
N ARG A 42 26.91 12.97 33.13
CA ARG A 42 26.33 14.32 33.24
C ARG A 42 26.13 14.97 31.86
N PRO A 43 24.94 15.52 31.54
CA PRO A 43 24.76 16.37 30.37
C PRO A 43 25.15 17.83 30.67
N SER A 44 25.81 18.45 29.69
CA SER A 44 26.16 19.87 29.63
C SER A 44 24.91 20.74 29.67
N GLN A 45 24.89 21.73 30.57
CA GLN A 45 23.81 22.72 30.69
C GLN A 45 23.77 23.61 29.44
N ARG A 46 22.84 23.33 28.52
CA ARG A 46 22.38 24.32 27.55
C ARG A 46 21.35 25.23 28.21
N THR A 47 21.59 26.54 28.15
CA THR A 47 20.67 27.57 28.61
C THR A 47 19.30 27.43 27.93
N PRO A 48 18.19 27.44 28.70
CA PRO A 48 16.85 27.37 28.12
C PRO A 48 16.53 28.66 27.37
N VAL A 49 16.15 28.50 26.10
CA VAL A 49 15.57 29.57 25.28
C VAL A 49 14.26 30.01 25.93
N SER A 50 14.08 31.32 26.11
CA SER A 50 12.97 31.84 26.89
C SER A 50 11.61 31.48 26.24
N ALA A 51 10.56 31.29 27.05
CA ALA A 51 9.21 31.05 26.53
C ALA A 51 8.72 32.19 25.60
N ARG A 52 9.30 33.39 25.74
CA ARG A 52 9.05 34.55 24.90
C ARG A 52 9.65 34.38 23.50
N ASP A 53 10.84 33.80 23.38
CA ASP A 53 11.50 33.55 22.09
C ASP A 53 10.83 32.42 21.32
N ARG A 54 10.36 31.37 22.01
CA ARG A 54 9.58 30.29 21.39
C ARG A 54 8.27 30.79 20.79
N ASN A 55 7.56 31.69 21.49
CA ASN A 55 6.33 32.27 20.97
C ASN A 55 6.56 33.27 19.83
N MET A 56 7.70 33.98 19.80
CA MET A 56 8.05 34.86 18.69
C MET A 56 8.44 34.06 17.43
N GLN A 57 9.21 32.98 17.58
CA GLN A 57 9.53 32.08 16.47
C GLN A 57 8.28 31.40 15.90
N ARG A 58 7.34 30.95 16.76
CA ARG A 58 6.06 30.40 16.31
C ARG A 58 5.22 31.43 15.54
N ARG A 59 5.17 32.68 16.01
CA ARG A 59 4.44 33.76 15.33
C ARG A 59 5.04 34.12 13.97
N LEU A 60 6.37 34.14 13.86
CA LEU A 60 7.06 34.41 12.59
C LEU A 60 6.89 33.27 11.59
N ILE A 61 6.90 32.02 12.05
CA ILE A 61 6.62 30.85 11.20
C ILE A 61 5.15 30.85 10.76
N ASP A 62 4.20 31.09 11.67
CA ASP A 62 2.78 31.21 11.33
C ASP A 62 2.53 32.38 10.36
N GLU A 63 3.14 33.56 10.55
CA GLU A 63 3.00 34.70 9.64
C GLU A 63 3.67 34.46 8.27
N MET A 64 4.84 33.82 8.22
CA MET A 64 5.50 33.48 6.95
C MET A 64 4.73 32.42 6.18
N VAL A 65 4.28 31.35 6.86
CA VAL A 65 3.44 30.33 6.24
C VAL A 65 2.14 30.96 5.77
N THR A 66 1.48 31.82 6.55
CA THR A 66 0.21 32.43 6.13
C THR A 66 0.38 33.44 4.99
N GLU A 67 1.46 34.23 4.94
CA GLU A 67 1.70 35.21 3.87
C GLU A 67 2.20 34.58 2.57
N ASP A 68 3.06 33.55 2.62
CA ASP A 68 3.43 32.79 1.41
C ASP A 68 2.23 31.98 0.88
N PHE A 69 1.39 31.44 1.76
CA PHE A 69 0.14 30.78 1.38
C PHE A 69 -0.91 31.76 0.83
N LYS A 70 -0.98 32.99 1.34
CA LYS A 70 -1.79 34.06 0.76
C LYS A 70 -1.24 34.53 -0.59
N ARG A 71 0.08 34.64 -0.76
CA ARG A 71 0.71 34.94 -2.05
C ARG A 71 0.43 33.85 -3.08
N LEU A 72 0.45 32.58 -2.68
CA LEU A 72 0.02 31.43 -3.50
C LEU A 72 -1.48 31.48 -3.83
N LYS A 73 -2.34 31.99 -2.93
CA LYS A 73 -3.77 32.21 -3.22
C LYS A 73 -4.04 33.37 -4.18
N THR A 74 -3.21 34.42 -4.19
CA THR A 74 -3.45 35.63 -5.01
C THR A 74 -2.66 35.69 -6.31
N GLY A 75 -1.57 34.94 -6.43
CA GLY A 75 -0.84 34.78 -7.68
C GLY A 75 -1.32 33.53 -8.40
N HIS A 76 -2.11 33.66 -9.47
CA HIS A 76 -2.56 32.53 -10.28
C HIS A 76 -1.38 31.60 -10.63
N PRO A 77 -1.31 30.37 -10.06
CA PRO A 77 -0.22 29.43 -10.34
C PRO A 77 -0.16 29.00 -11.81
N ASN A 78 -1.24 29.25 -12.57
CA ASN A 78 -1.32 29.07 -14.03
C ASN A 78 -0.31 29.86 -14.87
N ARG A 79 0.50 30.75 -14.29
CA ARG A 79 1.55 31.47 -15.04
C ARG A 79 2.93 30.84 -14.97
N LEU A 80 3.16 29.84 -14.11
CA LEU A 80 4.51 29.27 -13.92
C LEU A 80 4.86 28.17 -14.92
N PHE A 81 3.85 27.51 -15.50
CA PHE A 81 4.07 26.50 -16.53
C PHE A 81 3.53 27.03 -17.85
N GLY A 82 4.40 27.16 -18.85
CA GLY A 82 3.97 27.56 -20.19
C GLY A 82 2.84 26.67 -20.70
N ALA A 83 2.01 27.20 -21.60
CA ALA A 83 0.93 26.44 -22.23
C ALA A 83 1.48 25.10 -22.75
N GLY A 84 0.99 23.98 -22.21
CA GLY A 84 1.40 22.62 -22.63
C GLY A 84 1.70 21.62 -21.50
N VAL A 85 1.77 22.04 -20.24
CA VAL A 85 1.99 21.11 -19.12
C VAL A 85 0.66 20.67 -18.50
N SER A 86 0.06 19.59 -19.03
CA SER A 86 -1.21 19.05 -18.54
C SER A 86 -1.10 17.73 -17.75
N SER A 87 0.07 17.08 -17.75
CA SER A 87 0.26 15.77 -17.10
C SER A 87 1.01 15.86 -15.77
N LEU A 88 0.50 15.23 -14.70
CA LEU A 88 1.21 15.11 -13.42
C LEU A 88 2.51 14.28 -13.54
N SER A 89 2.66 13.50 -14.62
CA SER A 89 3.91 12.82 -14.96
C SER A 89 4.98 13.76 -15.54
N HIS A 90 4.65 15.01 -15.85
CA HIS A 90 5.61 15.97 -16.38
C HIS A 90 6.66 16.34 -15.32
N PRO A 91 7.98 16.28 -15.63
CA PRO A 91 9.03 16.53 -14.65
C PRO A 91 8.90 17.86 -13.90
N ALA A 92 8.51 18.94 -14.59
CA ALA A 92 8.33 20.25 -13.96
C ALA A 92 7.19 20.28 -12.91
N LEU A 93 6.11 19.51 -13.10
CA LEU A 93 5.06 19.39 -12.08
C LEU A 93 5.53 18.51 -10.92
N ILE A 94 6.30 17.44 -11.18
CA ILE A 94 6.92 16.64 -10.12
C ILE A 94 7.88 17.51 -9.28
N ASP A 95 8.74 18.31 -9.90
CA ASP A 95 9.67 19.20 -9.21
C ASP A 95 8.95 20.24 -8.35
N ASN A 96 7.87 20.82 -8.88
CA ASN A 96 7.04 21.75 -8.13
C ASN A 96 6.34 21.10 -6.93
N PHE A 97 5.87 19.85 -7.09
CA PHE A 97 5.26 19.09 -6.00
C PHE A 97 6.29 18.82 -4.90
N VAL A 98 7.47 18.34 -5.28
CA VAL A 98 8.59 18.06 -4.37
C VAL A 98 9.00 19.33 -3.61
N ALA A 99 9.09 20.47 -4.29
CA ALA A 99 9.41 21.75 -3.64
C ALA A 99 8.36 22.13 -2.58
N GLN A 100 7.07 22.00 -2.89
CA GLN A 100 5.98 22.25 -1.94
C GLN A 100 5.99 21.27 -0.77
N MET A 101 6.23 19.98 -1.03
CA MET A 101 6.30 18.96 0.03
C MET A 101 7.52 19.15 0.94
N ASN A 102 8.66 19.61 0.42
CA ASN A 102 9.80 19.99 1.24
C ASN A 102 9.49 21.16 2.17
N ALA A 103 8.70 22.15 1.71
CA ALA A 103 8.25 23.24 2.56
C ALA A 103 7.32 22.73 3.68
N VAL A 104 6.39 21.82 3.36
CA VAL A 104 5.50 21.16 4.32
C VAL A 104 6.26 20.25 5.30
N ASN A 105 7.41 19.71 4.91
CA ASN A 105 8.20 18.80 5.74
C ASN A 105 8.80 19.50 6.97
N ALA A 106 9.01 20.81 6.91
CA ALA A 106 9.69 21.58 7.96
C ALA A 106 8.98 21.50 9.33
N ASP A 107 7.65 21.40 9.33
CA ASP A 107 6.83 21.31 10.54
C ASP A 107 5.93 20.06 10.55
N TRP A 108 6.18 19.09 9.67
CA TRP A 108 5.34 17.90 9.50
C TRP A 108 5.13 17.09 10.78
N ALA A 109 6.19 16.93 11.58
CA ALA A 109 6.14 16.20 12.84
C ALA A 109 5.27 16.87 13.92
N GLU A 110 4.99 18.16 13.78
CA GLU A 110 4.16 18.92 14.72
C GLU A 110 2.66 18.91 14.37
N LYS A 111 2.32 18.43 13.16
CA LYS A 111 0.94 18.46 12.64
C LYS A 111 0.14 17.23 13.05
N SER A 112 -1.14 17.45 13.36
CA SER A 112 -2.11 16.35 13.48
C SER A 112 -2.38 15.71 12.11
N SER A 113 -2.92 14.50 12.11
CA SER A 113 -3.30 13.78 10.87
C SER A 113 -4.28 14.59 10.01
N GLU A 114 -5.20 15.35 10.62
CA GLU A 114 -6.12 16.24 9.89
C GLU A 114 -5.39 17.41 9.23
N GLN A 115 -4.46 18.06 9.95
CA GLN A 115 -3.65 19.15 9.39
C GLN A 115 -2.78 18.65 8.25
N LYS A 116 -2.20 17.44 8.38
CA LYS A 116 -1.44 16.77 7.33
C LYS A 116 -2.30 16.55 6.07
N ILE A 117 -3.53 16.06 6.23
CA ILE A 117 -4.50 15.93 5.12
C ILE A 117 -4.81 17.28 4.48
N GLU A 118 -5.06 18.32 5.28
CA GLU A 118 -5.34 19.67 4.75
C GLU A 118 -4.17 20.20 3.92
N HIS A 119 -2.93 20.04 4.38
CA HIS A 119 -1.74 20.42 3.61
C HIS A 119 -1.64 19.65 2.29
N PHE A 120 -1.81 18.32 2.32
CA PHE A 120 -1.84 17.53 1.09
C PHE A 120 -2.95 17.97 0.14
N GLN A 121 -4.16 18.22 0.66
CA GLN A 121 -5.29 18.68 -0.13
C GLN A 121 -4.96 19.98 -0.84
N ASN A 122 -4.35 20.94 -0.14
CA ASN A 122 -4.00 22.22 -0.73
C ASN A 122 -2.95 22.09 -1.84
N VAL A 123 -1.89 21.32 -1.61
CA VAL A 123 -0.84 21.07 -2.60
C VAL A 123 -1.43 20.38 -3.84
N ILE A 124 -2.18 19.29 -3.64
CA ILE A 124 -2.77 18.53 -4.74
C ILE A 124 -3.81 19.36 -5.50
N THR A 125 -4.64 20.14 -4.80
CA THR A 125 -5.57 21.07 -5.44
C THR A 125 -4.85 22.04 -6.37
N GLY A 126 -3.77 22.68 -5.92
CA GLY A 126 -2.99 23.58 -6.76
C GLY A 126 -2.41 22.89 -8.01
N HIS A 127 -1.99 21.63 -7.90
CA HIS A 127 -1.48 20.84 -9.02
C HIS A 127 -2.56 20.49 -10.05
N PHE A 128 -3.74 20.08 -9.59
CA PHE A 128 -4.86 19.77 -10.46
C PHE A 128 -5.40 21.03 -11.15
N GLU A 129 -5.53 22.14 -10.41
CA GLU A 129 -5.95 23.42 -10.98
C GLU A 129 -4.95 23.91 -12.04
N ALA A 130 -3.65 23.79 -11.78
CA ALA A 130 -2.60 24.13 -12.74
C ALA A 130 -2.67 23.28 -14.04
N ALA A 131 -3.14 22.04 -13.93
CA ALA A 131 -3.34 21.14 -15.04
C ALA A 131 -4.76 21.24 -15.67
N GLY A 132 -5.62 22.13 -15.19
CA GLY A 132 -7.00 22.29 -15.69
C GLY A 132 -7.91 21.10 -15.36
N MET A 133 -7.69 20.45 -14.23
CA MET A 133 -8.40 19.23 -13.82
C MET A 133 -9.15 19.43 -12.48
N PRO A 134 -10.26 18.72 -12.25
CA PRO A 134 -10.93 18.73 -10.95
C PRO A 134 -10.13 17.95 -9.90
N PRO A 135 -9.70 18.58 -8.79
CA PRO A 135 -8.95 17.87 -7.76
C PRO A 135 -9.81 16.84 -7.02
N PRO A 136 -9.25 15.67 -6.68
CA PRO A 136 -9.91 14.75 -5.74
C PRO A 136 -9.94 15.32 -4.32
N ARG A 137 -10.93 14.89 -3.53
CA ARG A 137 -10.99 15.19 -2.08
C ARG A 137 -10.13 14.21 -1.31
N ILE A 138 -9.24 14.68 -0.45
CA ILE A 138 -8.43 13.83 0.41
C ILE A 138 -9.11 13.68 1.77
N LYS A 139 -9.16 12.45 2.29
CA LYS A 139 -9.71 12.14 3.61
C LYS A 139 -8.88 11.08 4.31
N LEU A 140 -8.93 11.08 5.64
CA LEU A 140 -8.51 9.93 6.41
C LEU A 140 -9.44 8.76 6.09
N MET A 141 -8.85 7.61 5.76
CA MET A 141 -9.58 6.36 5.66
C MET A 141 -8.66 5.19 5.99
N GLU A 142 -9.26 4.06 6.32
CA GLU A 142 -8.56 2.79 6.46
C GLU A 142 -8.90 1.92 5.24
N PRO A 143 -8.10 1.98 4.15
CA PRO A 143 -8.30 1.12 3.01
C PRO A 143 -7.86 -0.28 3.46
N GLY A 144 -8.83 -1.17 3.64
CA GLY A 144 -8.57 -2.54 4.09
C GLY A 144 -7.47 -3.25 3.26
N GLY A 145 -6.86 -4.28 3.84
CA GLY A 145 -5.81 -5.06 3.17
C GLY A 145 -4.38 -4.51 3.31
N GLY A 146 -4.14 -3.58 4.24
CA GLY A 146 -2.81 -3.02 4.51
C GLY A 146 -2.34 -1.99 3.48
N ARG A 147 -3.28 -1.39 2.74
CA ARG A 147 -2.99 -0.33 1.76
C ARG A 147 -2.70 0.98 2.49
N SER A 148 -1.88 1.83 1.89
CA SER A 148 -1.45 3.12 2.50
C SER A 148 -2.16 4.32 1.92
N GLY A 149 -2.78 4.14 0.75
CA GLY A 149 -3.66 5.08 0.08
C GLY A 149 -4.65 4.34 -0.81
N GLU A 150 -5.67 5.06 -1.27
CA GLU A 150 -6.61 4.59 -2.29
C GLU A 150 -7.33 5.77 -2.94
N PHE A 151 -7.33 5.84 -4.27
CA PHE A 151 -8.26 6.67 -5.03
C PHE A 151 -9.57 5.93 -5.36
N ASP A 152 -10.69 6.48 -4.92
CA ASP A 152 -12.02 6.06 -5.31
C ASP A 152 -12.60 6.99 -6.39
N SER A 153 -12.56 6.50 -7.63
CA SER A 153 -13.12 7.17 -8.81
C SER A 153 -14.61 7.49 -8.65
N LYS A 154 -15.41 6.69 -7.94
CA LYS A 154 -16.87 6.91 -7.81
C LYS A 154 -17.21 8.11 -6.95
N THR A 155 -16.41 8.36 -5.93
CA THR A 155 -16.60 9.48 -4.99
C THR A 155 -15.65 10.64 -5.29
N TRP A 156 -14.78 10.48 -6.28
CA TRP A 156 -13.70 11.41 -6.61
C TRP A 156 -12.88 11.79 -5.37
N SER A 157 -12.53 10.79 -4.56
CA SER A 157 -11.83 11.00 -3.30
C SER A 157 -10.62 10.10 -3.15
N MET A 158 -9.58 10.60 -2.48
CA MET A 158 -8.39 9.86 -2.10
C MET A 158 -8.38 9.64 -0.61
N GLY A 159 -7.96 8.43 -0.25
CA GLY A 159 -7.74 8.00 1.11
C GLY A 159 -6.29 7.98 1.49
N MET A 160 -5.99 8.34 2.73
CA MET A 160 -4.70 8.10 3.38
C MET A 160 -4.97 7.53 4.76
N THR A 161 -4.18 6.53 5.19
CA THR A 161 -4.27 5.99 6.56
C THR A 161 -3.59 6.92 7.56
N ALA A 162 -4.04 6.87 8.82
CA ALA A 162 -3.32 7.55 9.90
C ALA A 162 -1.88 7.02 10.01
N GLU A 163 -1.69 5.70 9.88
CA GLU A 163 -0.37 5.07 9.86
C GLU A 163 0.54 5.70 8.80
N ASN A 164 0.07 5.84 7.55
CA ASN A 164 0.87 6.43 6.47
C ASN A 164 1.27 7.89 6.75
N LEU A 165 0.45 8.65 7.47
CA LEU A 165 0.74 10.03 7.83
C LEU A 165 1.65 10.18 9.05
N GLU A 166 1.62 9.21 9.96
CA GLU A 166 2.28 9.28 11.27
C GLU A 166 3.60 8.52 11.35
N THR A 167 3.70 7.37 10.68
CA THR A 167 4.84 6.45 10.85
C THR A 167 5.81 6.47 9.68
N ARG A 168 5.35 6.85 8.49
CA ARG A 168 6.19 6.87 7.29
C ARG A 168 6.96 8.17 7.13
N SER A 169 8.04 8.09 6.36
CA SER A 169 8.80 9.27 5.97
C SER A 169 7.97 10.17 5.06
N MET A 170 8.24 11.48 5.07
CA MET A 170 7.61 12.43 4.14
C MET A 170 7.73 11.97 2.68
N ALA A 171 8.87 11.40 2.28
CA ALA A 171 9.10 10.91 0.93
C ALA A 171 8.10 9.80 0.55
N GLU A 172 7.90 8.79 1.41
CA GLU A 172 6.96 7.69 1.18
C GLU A 172 5.50 8.15 1.21
N THR A 173 5.14 9.00 2.18
CA THR A 173 3.79 9.55 2.29
C THR A 173 3.44 10.40 1.07
N ALA A 174 4.35 11.28 0.65
CA ALA A 174 4.16 12.14 -0.51
C ALA A 174 4.15 11.35 -1.82
N GLY A 175 5.02 10.35 -1.96
CA GLY A 175 5.00 9.42 -3.10
C GLY A 175 3.67 8.68 -3.22
N THR A 176 3.15 8.18 -2.09
CA THR A 176 1.82 7.54 -2.03
C THR A 176 0.72 8.52 -2.45
N ALA A 177 0.68 9.73 -1.88
CA ALA A 177 -0.33 10.72 -2.23
C ALA A 177 -0.29 11.13 -3.72
N TYR A 178 0.92 11.21 -4.29
CA TYR A 178 1.10 11.56 -5.70
C TYR A 178 0.76 10.39 -6.64
N HIS A 179 1.00 9.14 -6.23
CA HIS A 179 0.51 7.93 -6.91
C HIS A 179 -1.01 7.92 -7.02
N GLU A 180 -1.73 8.11 -5.90
CA GLU A 180 -3.20 8.16 -5.90
C GLU A 180 -3.73 9.35 -6.72
N SER A 181 -3.02 10.49 -6.67
CA SER A 181 -3.33 11.66 -7.49
C SER A 181 -3.20 11.35 -8.99
N ARG A 182 -2.21 10.54 -9.38
CA ARG A 182 -2.07 10.11 -10.76
C ARG A 182 -3.25 9.26 -11.22
N HIS A 183 -3.80 8.38 -10.37
CA HIS A 183 -5.05 7.68 -10.71
C HIS A 183 -6.21 8.64 -10.96
N ALA A 184 -6.41 9.66 -10.12
CA ALA A 184 -7.46 10.66 -10.35
C ALA A 184 -7.30 11.38 -11.71
N GLN A 185 -6.06 11.73 -12.09
CA GLN A 185 -5.78 12.27 -13.41
C GLN A 185 -6.09 11.27 -14.54
N GLN A 186 -5.65 10.01 -14.42
CA GLN A 186 -5.88 8.99 -15.45
C GLN A 186 -7.38 8.78 -15.68
N PHE A 187 -8.21 8.77 -14.63
CA PHE A 187 -9.66 8.69 -14.78
C PHE A 187 -10.25 9.94 -15.45
N PHE A 188 -9.71 11.14 -15.18
CA PHE A 188 -10.12 12.36 -15.89
C PHE A 188 -9.71 12.31 -17.38
N MET A 189 -8.53 11.78 -17.69
CA MET A 189 -8.09 11.53 -19.07
C MET A 189 -9.00 10.54 -19.79
N ILE A 190 -9.42 9.45 -19.13
CA ILE A 190 -10.43 8.53 -19.67
C ILE A 190 -11.75 9.27 -19.95
N ALA A 191 -12.21 10.13 -19.03
CA ALA A 191 -13.42 10.93 -19.23
C ALA A 191 -13.30 11.86 -20.45
N LYS A 192 -12.14 12.52 -20.64
CA LYS A 192 -11.86 13.34 -21.83
C LYS A 192 -11.88 12.49 -23.10
N TYR A 193 -11.24 11.32 -23.08
CA TYR A 193 -11.22 10.39 -24.21
C TYR A 193 -12.64 9.93 -24.59
N ILE A 194 -13.47 9.56 -23.62
CA ILE A 194 -14.87 9.22 -23.84
C ILE A 194 -15.62 10.37 -24.53
N ALA A 195 -15.44 11.60 -24.05
CA ALA A 195 -16.08 12.79 -24.62
C ALA A 195 -15.58 13.10 -26.04
N GLN A 196 -14.28 13.00 -26.29
CA GLN A 196 -13.67 13.28 -27.60
C GLN A 196 -14.09 12.26 -28.67
N GLU A 197 -14.13 10.97 -28.32
CA GLU A 197 -14.47 9.89 -29.25
C GLU A 197 -15.98 9.63 -29.34
N GLY A 198 -16.81 10.34 -28.56
CA GLY A 198 -18.26 10.14 -28.53
C GLY A 198 -18.67 8.75 -28.00
N ILE A 199 -17.86 8.16 -27.13
CA ILE A 199 -18.12 6.86 -26.52
C ILE A 199 -19.22 7.03 -25.47
N GLN A 200 -20.09 6.03 -25.32
CA GLN A 200 -21.08 6.04 -24.23
C GLN A 200 -20.38 5.80 -22.88
N PRO A 201 -20.59 6.66 -21.86
CA PRO A 201 -20.03 6.44 -20.53
C PRO A 201 -20.42 5.08 -19.95
N PRO A 202 -19.54 4.45 -19.15
CA PRO A 202 -19.83 3.15 -18.56
C PRO A 202 -21.03 3.22 -17.59
N HIS A 203 -21.94 2.24 -17.67
CA HIS A 203 -23.13 2.18 -16.82
C HIS A 203 -22.84 2.07 -15.32
N SER A 204 -21.62 1.71 -14.93
CA SER A 204 -21.20 1.53 -13.54
C SER A 204 -21.18 2.82 -12.71
N LYS A 205 -21.36 3.99 -13.34
CA LYS A 205 -21.18 5.32 -12.72
C LYS A 205 -19.86 5.43 -11.97
N GLN A 206 -18.82 4.82 -12.54
CA GLN A 206 -17.49 4.78 -11.92
C GLN A 206 -16.81 6.15 -11.98
N ILE A 207 -17.19 7.01 -12.92
CA ILE A 207 -16.81 8.42 -12.96
C ILE A 207 -18.09 9.24 -12.68
N PRO A 208 -18.08 10.20 -11.75
CA PRO A 208 -19.22 11.05 -11.45
C PRO A 208 -19.66 11.89 -12.65
N ASP A 209 -20.96 12.18 -12.72
CA ASP A 209 -21.56 12.94 -13.83
C ASP A 209 -20.95 14.35 -13.97
N ASP A 210 -20.63 15.02 -12.84
CA ASP A 210 -20.01 16.35 -12.86
C ASP A 210 -18.55 16.33 -13.36
N ILE A 211 -17.84 15.21 -13.15
CA ILE A 211 -16.50 15.00 -13.69
C ILE A 211 -16.55 14.74 -15.20
N LEU A 212 -17.53 13.96 -15.67
CA LEU A 212 -17.78 13.75 -17.10
C LEU A 212 -18.15 15.05 -17.82
N GLU A 213 -18.98 15.89 -17.20
CA GLU A 213 -19.34 17.21 -17.72
C GLU A 213 -18.10 18.12 -17.86
N LYS A 214 -17.28 18.21 -16.80
CA LYS A 214 -16.02 18.97 -16.84
C LYS A 214 -15.06 18.47 -17.90
N ALA A 215 -14.92 17.15 -18.07
CA ALA A 215 -14.08 16.58 -19.10
C ALA A 215 -14.59 16.93 -20.52
N THR A 216 -15.90 16.92 -20.72
CA THR A 216 -16.54 17.34 -21.99
C THR A 216 -16.27 18.81 -22.29
N LEU A 217 -16.38 19.69 -21.29
CA LEU A 217 -16.04 21.11 -21.43
C LEU A 217 -14.55 21.29 -21.76
N ALA A 218 -13.67 20.60 -21.04
CA ALA A 218 -12.23 20.66 -21.28
C ALA A 218 -11.84 20.24 -22.72
N VAL A 219 -12.46 19.19 -23.27
CA VAL A 219 -12.23 18.76 -24.67
C VAL A 219 -12.74 19.79 -25.68
N LYS A 220 -13.86 20.47 -25.41
CA LYS A 220 -14.37 21.54 -26.28
C LYS A 220 -13.43 22.74 -26.32
N GLU A 221 -12.84 23.09 -25.18
CA GLU A 221 -11.89 24.20 -25.07
C GLU A 221 -10.52 23.85 -25.66
N SER A 222 -10.05 22.64 -25.39
CA SER A 222 -8.76 22.14 -25.86
C SER A 222 -8.85 20.63 -26.12
N PRO A 223 -9.01 20.21 -27.38
CA PRO A 223 -8.98 18.79 -27.75
C PRO A 223 -7.69 18.11 -27.26
N MET A 224 -7.79 16.83 -26.93
CA MET A 224 -6.63 16.03 -26.56
C MET A 224 -5.69 15.92 -27.74
N SER A 225 -4.38 16.07 -27.48
CA SER A 225 -3.38 15.77 -28.51
C SER A 225 -3.42 14.28 -28.89
N PRO A 226 -2.87 13.87 -30.06
CA PRO A 226 -2.80 12.46 -30.43
C PRO A 226 -2.09 11.58 -29.39
N ALA A 227 -1.04 12.10 -28.75
CA ALA A 227 -0.31 11.37 -27.70
C ALA A 227 -1.16 11.19 -26.43
N GLU A 228 -1.81 12.27 -25.98
CA GLU A 228 -2.69 12.25 -24.80
C GLU A 228 -3.90 11.31 -25.03
N SER A 229 -4.49 11.35 -26.23
CA SER A 229 -5.59 10.46 -26.60
C SER A 229 -5.14 8.99 -26.62
N ALA A 230 -3.97 8.68 -27.18
CA ALA A 230 -3.43 7.32 -27.20
C ALA A 230 -3.16 6.78 -25.78
N GLU A 231 -2.62 7.62 -24.89
CA GLU A 231 -2.40 7.29 -23.49
C GLU A 231 -3.73 7.01 -22.78
N ALA A 232 -4.71 7.92 -22.89
CA ALA A 232 -6.03 7.75 -22.30
C ALA A 232 -6.80 6.55 -22.86
N ALA A 233 -6.65 6.25 -24.16
CA ALA A 233 -7.21 5.06 -24.79
C ALA A 233 -6.65 3.76 -24.18
N SER A 234 -5.36 3.74 -23.80
CA SER A 234 -4.74 2.59 -23.14
C SER A 234 -5.36 2.34 -21.76
N TYR A 235 -5.57 3.38 -20.96
CA TYR A 235 -6.25 3.28 -19.67
C TYR A 235 -7.72 2.88 -19.82
N HIS A 236 -8.44 3.49 -20.77
CA HIS A 236 -9.81 3.12 -21.07
C HIS A 236 -9.91 1.65 -21.49
N THR A 237 -8.98 1.15 -22.31
CA THR A 237 -8.95 -0.26 -22.74
C THR A 237 -8.74 -1.21 -21.57
N SER A 238 -7.86 -0.85 -20.63
CA SER A 238 -7.61 -1.60 -19.39
C SER A 238 -8.82 -1.60 -18.45
N VAL A 239 -9.43 -0.44 -18.22
CA VAL A 239 -10.48 -0.27 -17.18
C VAL A 239 -11.88 -0.64 -17.68
N TYR A 240 -12.24 -0.25 -18.91
CA TYR A 240 -13.59 -0.40 -19.45
C TYR A 240 -13.66 -1.24 -20.74
N GLY A 241 -12.54 -1.37 -21.46
CA GLY A 241 -12.48 -1.99 -22.77
C GLY A 241 -12.10 -3.48 -22.78
N ALA A 242 -11.40 -3.87 -23.84
CA ALA A 242 -11.09 -5.27 -24.15
C ALA A 242 -10.23 -5.98 -23.07
N ASP A 243 -9.40 -5.23 -22.34
CA ASP A 243 -8.49 -5.80 -21.34
C ASP A 243 -9.08 -5.84 -19.93
N ARG A 244 -10.33 -5.38 -19.73
CA ARG A 244 -10.98 -5.33 -18.42
C ARG A 244 -11.00 -6.66 -17.68
N GLU A 245 -11.30 -7.76 -18.36
CA GLU A 245 -11.36 -9.07 -17.70
C GLU A 245 -9.97 -9.55 -17.26
N LYS A 246 -8.93 -9.24 -18.04
CA LYS A 246 -7.53 -9.49 -17.69
C LYS A 246 -7.14 -8.66 -16.47
N ARG A 247 -7.44 -7.37 -16.47
CA ARG A 247 -7.25 -6.47 -15.32
C ARG A 247 -7.92 -7.01 -14.06
N ASN A 248 -9.21 -7.37 -14.16
CA ASN A 248 -9.97 -7.91 -13.04
C ASN A 248 -9.41 -9.25 -12.54
N ALA A 249 -8.88 -10.09 -13.42
CA ALA A 249 -8.18 -11.31 -13.01
C ALA A 249 -6.89 -10.99 -12.23
N THR A 250 -6.11 -10.01 -12.66
CA THR A 250 -4.93 -9.52 -11.91
C THR A 250 -5.31 -9.03 -10.53
N LEU A 251 -6.35 -8.19 -10.41
CA LEU A 251 -6.80 -7.66 -9.12
C LEU A 251 -7.36 -8.74 -8.19
N ARG A 252 -8.11 -9.72 -8.72
CA ARG A 252 -8.55 -10.87 -7.93
C ARG A 252 -7.37 -11.70 -7.43
N ASN A 253 -6.35 -11.90 -8.27
CA ASN A 253 -5.15 -12.64 -7.88
C ASN A 253 -4.36 -11.90 -6.79
N LEU A 254 -4.24 -10.58 -6.90
CA LEU A 254 -3.64 -9.73 -5.86
C LEU A 254 -4.40 -9.83 -4.53
N ALA A 255 -5.74 -9.85 -4.57
CA ALA A 255 -6.56 -10.00 -3.37
C ALA A 255 -6.43 -11.37 -2.68
N LEU A 256 -5.97 -12.41 -3.40
CA LEU A 256 -5.70 -13.73 -2.83
C LEU A 256 -4.35 -13.80 -2.12
N HIS A 257 -3.36 -13.07 -2.63
CA HIS A 257 -1.98 -13.07 -2.13
C HIS A 257 -1.68 -11.73 -1.47
N THR A 258 -1.96 -11.64 -0.16
CA THR A 258 -1.84 -10.40 0.63
C THR A 258 -0.67 -10.45 1.61
N PRO A 259 -0.19 -9.29 2.11
CA PRO A 259 0.82 -9.27 3.16
C PRO A 259 0.38 -10.04 4.42
N ALA A 260 -0.91 -9.96 4.78
CA ALA A 260 -1.46 -10.70 5.91
C ALA A 260 -1.35 -12.23 5.73
N ARG A 261 -1.58 -12.72 4.51
CA ARG A 261 -1.42 -14.15 4.17
C ARG A 261 0.04 -14.58 4.24
N LEU A 262 0.96 -13.74 3.78
CA LEU A 262 2.40 -14.00 3.89
C LEU A 262 2.86 -14.04 5.36
N LEU A 263 2.38 -13.10 6.20
CA LEU A 263 2.65 -13.11 7.63
C LEU A 263 2.09 -14.36 8.32
N GLN A 264 0.86 -14.76 7.96
CA GLN A 264 0.24 -15.98 8.50
C GLN A 264 1.09 -17.22 8.19
N THR A 265 1.44 -17.43 6.91
CA THR A 265 2.24 -18.61 6.52
C THR A 265 3.64 -18.57 7.14
N GLY A 266 4.26 -17.40 7.26
CA GLY A 266 5.52 -17.23 7.98
C GLY A 266 5.43 -17.58 9.47
N ALA A 267 4.32 -17.25 10.14
CA ALA A 267 4.08 -17.65 11.53
C ALA A 267 3.86 -19.17 11.66
N GLU A 268 3.10 -19.79 10.74
CA GLU A 268 2.93 -21.25 10.67
C GLU A 268 4.27 -21.97 10.49
N PHE A 269 5.15 -21.46 9.61
CA PHE A 269 6.50 -21.97 9.44
C PHE A 269 7.34 -21.83 10.72
N SER A 270 7.32 -20.66 11.36
CA SER A 270 8.08 -20.40 12.58
C SER A 270 7.67 -21.35 13.72
N ASN A 271 6.37 -21.59 13.87
CA ASN A 271 5.83 -22.53 14.85
C ASN A 271 6.23 -23.99 14.54
N ALA A 272 6.12 -24.42 13.27
CA ALA A 272 6.50 -25.76 12.86
C ALA A 272 8.01 -26.01 13.04
N LYS A 273 8.84 -24.98 12.80
CA LYS A 273 10.28 -25.01 13.07
C LYS A 273 10.55 -25.21 14.56
N ALA A 274 9.95 -24.40 15.43
CA ALA A 274 10.12 -24.53 16.88
C ALA A 274 9.71 -25.91 17.40
N ALA A 275 8.59 -26.47 16.90
CA ALA A 275 8.15 -27.81 17.24
C ALA A 275 9.14 -28.90 16.78
N HIS A 276 9.72 -28.75 15.58
CA HIS A 276 10.74 -29.67 15.09
C HIS A 276 12.02 -29.61 15.94
N GLU A 277 12.49 -28.41 16.28
CA GLU A 277 13.66 -28.20 17.14
C GLU A 277 13.44 -28.78 18.54
N ALA A 278 12.26 -28.59 19.15
CA ALA A 278 11.91 -29.16 20.44
C ALA A 278 11.84 -30.70 20.42
N ALA A 279 11.27 -31.28 19.36
CA ALA A 279 11.22 -32.73 19.19
C ALA A 279 12.62 -33.33 18.98
N LEU A 280 13.49 -32.62 18.24
CA LEU A 280 14.89 -33.00 18.08
C LEU A 280 15.63 -32.94 19.43
N ALA A 281 15.51 -31.83 20.16
CA ALA A 281 16.16 -31.66 21.46
C ALA A 281 15.74 -32.75 22.45
N THR A 282 14.43 -33.04 22.55
CA THR A 282 13.92 -34.11 23.42
C THR A 282 14.51 -35.48 23.07
N LEU A 283 14.60 -35.80 21.77
CA LEU A 283 15.19 -37.07 21.32
C LEU A 283 16.69 -37.15 21.64
N GLU A 284 17.43 -36.05 21.47
CA GLU A 284 18.88 -36.02 21.76
C GLU A 284 19.16 -36.07 23.27
N THR A 285 18.36 -35.40 24.10
CA THR A 285 18.42 -35.55 25.57
C THR A 285 18.20 -36.99 25.96
N TYR A 286 17.15 -37.64 25.43
CA TYR A 286 16.86 -39.05 25.72
C TYR A 286 18.05 -39.95 25.39
N LYS A 287 18.66 -39.79 24.19
CA LYS A 287 19.86 -40.56 23.80
C LYS A 287 21.05 -40.30 24.71
N GLY A 288 21.26 -39.06 25.15
CA GLY A 288 22.35 -38.68 26.05
C GLY A 288 22.25 -39.33 27.43
N GLU A 289 21.05 -39.68 27.87
CA GLU A 289 20.79 -40.41 29.12
C GLU A 289 20.97 -41.94 28.98
N GLN A 290 21.03 -42.46 27.75
CA GLN A 290 21.19 -43.89 27.50
C GLN A 290 22.66 -44.33 27.49
N THR A 291 22.88 -45.64 27.61
CA THR A 291 24.23 -46.23 27.56
C THR A 291 24.86 -46.10 26.16
N PRO A 292 26.21 -46.13 26.05
CA PRO A 292 26.88 -46.20 24.75
C PRO A 292 26.39 -47.37 23.90
N GLU A 293 26.17 -48.55 24.51
CA GLU A 293 25.65 -49.73 23.81
C GLU A 293 24.27 -49.48 23.19
N PHE A 294 23.36 -48.80 23.91
CA PHE A 294 22.06 -48.40 23.36
C PHE A 294 22.21 -47.48 22.14
N ASN A 295 23.13 -46.51 22.22
CA ASN A 295 23.39 -45.55 21.14
C ASN A 295 24.11 -46.16 19.93
N GLU A 296 24.86 -47.25 20.11
CA GLU A 296 25.51 -47.97 19.03
C GLU A 296 24.58 -49.00 18.37
N ARG A 297 23.81 -49.75 19.17
CA ARG A 297 22.99 -50.86 18.67
C ARG A 297 21.59 -50.41 18.25
N ARG A 298 21.33 -50.47 16.94
CA ARG A 298 20.04 -50.13 16.35
C ARG A 298 18.89 -50.95 16.92
N GLU A 299 19.10 -52.25 17.15
CA GLU A 299 18.07 -53.16 17.64
C GLU A 299 17.56 -52.76 19.02
N LEU A 300 18.46 -52.27 19.90
CA LEU A 300 18.07 -51.79 21.23
C LEU A 300 17.18 -50.55 21.15
N ARG A 301 17.47 -49.63 20.22
CA ARG A 301 16.65 -48.43 19.99
C ARG A 301 15.27 -48.76 19.43
N GLU A 302 15.20 -49.70 18.50
CA GLU A 302 13.93 -50.11 17.89
C GLU A 302 13.03 -50.91 18.84
N GLN A 303 13.60 -51.59 19.84
CA GLN A 303 12.85 -52.28 20.88
C GLN A 303 12.35 -51.34 21.99
N ASP A 304 13.01 -50.19 22.19
CA ASP A 304 12.64 -49.22 23.21
C ASP A 304 11.44 -48.37 22.78
N ARG A 305 10.32 -48.52 23.50
CA ARG A 305 9.06 -47.85 23.15
C ARG A 305 9.14 -46.33 23.27
N THR A 306 9.92 -45.82 24.22
CA THR A 306 10.08 -44.38 24.44
C THR A 306 10.85 -43.74 23.28
N TYR A 307 11.99 -44.33 22.91
CA TYR A 307 12.77 -43.93 21.74
C TYR A 307 11.92 -43.90 20.48
N MET A 308 11.19 -44.98 20.21
CA MET A 308 10.34 -45.06 19.01
C MET A 308 9.22 -44.02 19.02
N GLY A 309 8.63 -43.74 20.19
CA GLY A 309 7.66 -42.65 20.35
C GLY A 309 8.26 -41.28 20.02
N LEU A 310 9.41 -40.94 20.62
CA LEU A 310 10.12 -39.67 20.37
C LEU A 310 10.60 -39.55 18.92
N PHE A 311 11.07 -40.65 18.33
CA PHE A 311 11.48 -40.69 16.93
C PHE A 311 10.31 -40.40 15.97
N GLU A 312 9.14 -41.01 16.21
CA GLU A 312 7.95 -40.73 15.41
C GLU A 312 7.42 -39.30 15.64
N THR A 313 7.51 -38.75 16.85
CA THR A 313 7.23 -37.32 17.12
C THR A 313 8.14 -36.41 16.31
N LYS A 314 9.47 -36.65 16.34
CA LYS A 314 10.44 -35.89 15.53
C LYS A 314 10.11 -35.97 14.04
N LYS A 315 9.83 -37.17 13.53
CA LYS A 315 9.51 -37.41 12.11
C LYS A 315 8.23 -36.67 11.70
N THR A 316 7.20 -36.69 12.55
CA THR A 316 5.96 -35.95 12.34
C THR A 316 6.22 -34.44 12.31
N ALA A 317 6.96 -33.92 13.30
CA ALA A 317 7.33 -32.50 13.35
C ALA A 317 8.19 -32.08 12.14
N ALA A 318 9.10 -32.93 11.66
CA ALA A 318 9.89 -32.69 10.45
C ALA A 318 9.00 -32.61 9.18
N LYS A 319 7.99 -33.47 9.07
CA LYS A 319 7.02 -33.43 7.97
C LYS A 319 6.24 -32.11 7.97
N GLU A 320 5.77 -31.68 9.14
CA GLU A 320 5.05 -30.42 9.30
C GLU A 320 5.94 -29.20 9.03
N PHE A 321 7.18 -29.20 9.52
CA PHE A 321 8.19 -28.19 9.18
C PHE A 321 8.39 -28.05 7.67
N ASN A 322 8.61 -29.16 6.97
CA ASN A 322 8.80 -29.14 5.51
C ASN A 322 7.54 -28.68 4.76
N ARG A 323 6.34 -29.08 5.22
CA ARG A 323 5.06 -28.64 4.66
C ARG A 323 4.88 -27.12 4.81
N ALA A 324 5.12 -26.59 6.01
CA ALA A 324 4.97 -25.17 6.30
C ALA A 324 6.01 -24.30 5.57
N LEU A 325 7.26 -24.80 5.44
CA LEU A 325 8.29 -24.17 4.63
C LEU A 325 7.88 -24.09 3.16
N ALA A 326 7.38 -25.19 2.58
CA ALA A 326 6.90 -25.21 1.20
C ALA A 326 5.71 -24.25 1.00
N ALA A 327 4.77 -24.21 1.95
CA ALA A 327 3.61 -23.31 1.89
C ALA A 327 4.03 -21.83 1.93
N THR A 328 4.94 -21.46 2.83
CA THR A 328 5.44 -20.08 2.96
C THR A 328 6.20 -19.65 1.70
N ASN A 329 7.05 -20.52 1.15
CA ASN A 329 7.77 -20.23 -0.09
C ASN A 329 6.83 -20.10 -1.28
N ALA A 330 5.82 -20.97 -1.40
CA ALA A 330 4.82 -20.90 -2.45
C ALA A 330 4.00 -19.60 -2.36
N GLU A 331 3.58 -19.21 -1.15
CA GLU A 331 2.85 -17.97 -0.91
C GLU A 331 3.70 -16.75 -1.28
N LYS A 332 4.99 -16.72 -0.89
CA LYS A 332 5.91 -15.65 -1.26
C LYS A 332 6.04 -15.50 -2.77
N VAL A 333 6.27 -16.60 -3.49
CA VAL A 333 6.38 -16.58 -4.97
C VAL A 333 5.08 -16.09 -5.61
N ALA A 334 3.93 -16.54 -5.09
CA ALA A 334 2.63 -16.12 -5.62
C ALA A 334 2.32 -14.64 -5.33
N PHE A 335 2.67 -14.15 -4.14
CA PHE A 335 2.61 -12.74 -3.77
C PHE A 335 3.46 -11.87 -4.70
N ASP A 336 4.75 -12.21 -4.87
CA ASP A 336 5.66 -11.47 -5.73
C ASP A 336 5.17 -11.45 -7.19
N ALA A 337 4.65 -12.58 -7.68
CA ALA A 337 4.08 -12.68 -9.02
C ALA A 337 2.80 -11.83 -9.18
N ALA A 338 1.92 -11.83 -8.17
CA ALA A 338 0.70 -11.04 -8.17
C ALA A 338 1.00 -9.54 -8.14
N GLN A 339 1.92 -9.10 -7.28
CA GLN A 339 2.39 -7.72 -7.22
C GLN A 339 3.02 -7.27 -8.53
N LYS A 340 3.91 -8.09 -9.11
CA LYS A 340 4.51 -7.78 -10.41
C LYS A 340 3.47 -7.64 -11.52
N ALA A 341 2.45 -8.53 -11.55
CA ALA A 341 1.37 -8.44 -12.53
C ALA A 341 0.51 -7.20 -12.34
N TYR A 342 0.26 -6.80 -11.08
CA TYR A 342 -0.45 -5.57 -10.73
C TYR A 342 0.32 -4.33 -11.17
N HIS A 343 1.59 -4.20 -10.83
CA HIS A 343 2.46 -3.09 -11.26
C HIS A 343 2.65 -3.02 -12.78
N ALA A 344 2.35 -4.09 -13.52
CA ALA A 344 2.42 -4.12 -14.98
C ALA A 344 1.12 -3.68 -15.68
N LEU A 345 0.03 -3.42 -14.94
CA LEU A 345 -1.15 -2.79 -15.52
C LEU A 345 -0.81 -1.37 -15.99
N PRO A 346 -1.29 -0.91 -17.16
CA PRO A 346 -0.88 0.38 -17.73
C PRO A 346 -1.07 1.56 -16.78
N GLU A 347 -2.21 1.61 -16.09
CA GLU A 347 -2.55 2.67 -15.14
C GLU A 347 -1.69 2.58 -13.85
N GLU A 348 -1.36 1.39 -13.39
CA GLU A 348 -0.55 1.18 -12.18
C GLU A 348 0.93 1.46 -12.46
N ALA A 349 1.47 0.93 -13.56
CA ALA A 349 2.86 1.13 -13.97
C ALA A 349 3.22 2.61 -14.03
N ASP A 350 2.33 3.40 -14.62
CA ASP A 350 2.48 4.85 -14.72
C ASP A 350 2.29 5.54 -13.36
N ALA A 351 1.27 5.18 -12.56
CA ALA A 351 1.08 5.77 -11.23
C ALA A 351 2.27 5.48 -10.29
N PHE A 352 2.81 4.26 -10.30
CA PHE A 352 4.03 3.89 -9.57
C PHE A 352 5.25 4.66 -10.06
N ALA A 353 5.48 4.75 -11.38
CA ALA A 353 6.63 5.48 -11.91
C ALA A 353 6.67 6.95 -11.44
N VAL A 354 5.50 7.59 -11.39
CA VAL A 354 5.38 8.98 -10.95
C VAL A 354 5.52 9.09 -9.42
N GLY A 355 4.90 8.21 -8.64
CA GLY A 355 5.06 8.16 -7.17
C GLY A 355 6.50 7.87 -6.73
N ASP A 356 7.19 6.97 -7.43
CA ASP A 356 8.60 6.63 -7.23
C ASP A 356 9.51 7.81 -7.55
N ALA A 357 9.22 8.56 -8.62
CA ALA A 357 9.98 9.76 -8.97
C ALA A 357 9.90 10.85 -7.88
N VAL A 358 8.72 11.04 -7.29
CA VAL A 358 8.53 11.92 -6.13
C VAL A 358 9.31 11.41 -4.91
N THR A 359 9.15 10.13 -4.58
CA THR A 359 9.83 9.49 -3.44
C THR A 359 11.35 9.63 -3.56
N ALA A 360 11.90 9.34 -4.75
CA ALA A 360 13.32 9.44 -5.02
C ALA A 360 13.85 10.87 -4.82
N LYS A 361 13.13 11.88 -5.32
CA LYS A 361 13.52 13.29 -5.19
C LYS A 361 13.45 13.79 -3.74
N LEU A 362 12.49 13.34 -2.94
CA LEU A 362 12.37 13.70 -1.52
C LEU A 362 13.33 12.93 -0.61
N SER A 363 13.83 11.77 -1.06
CA SER A 363 14.79 10.95 -0.30
C SER A 363 16.24 11.45 -0.39
N VAL A 364 16.55 12.32 -1.35
CA VAL A 364 17.88 12.94 -1.45
C VAL A 364 17.97 14.03 -0.37
N PRO A 365 18.93 13.96 0.58
CA PRO A 365 19.13 15.03 1.54
C PRO A 365 19.43 16.33 0.79
N ALA A 366 18.75 17.42 1.18
CA ALA A 366 18.99 18.72 0.57
C ALA A 366 20.49 19.07 0.70
N SER A 367 21.18 19.16 -0.44
CA SER A 367 22.58 19.61 -0.48
C SER A 367 22.63 21.00 0.14
N THR A 368 23.25 21.09 1.31
CA THR A 368 23.40 22.32 2.12
C THR A 368 24.32 23.34 1.48
#